data_AF-A0A813GGP6-F1
#
_entry.id   AF-A0A813GGP6-F1
#
_cell.length_a   1.000
_cell.length_b   1.000
_cell.length_c   1.000
_cell.angle_alpha   90.00
_cell.angle_beta   90.00
_cell.angle_gamma   90.00
#
_symmetry.space_group_name_H-M   'P 1'
#
loop_
_entity.id
_entity.type
_entity.pdbx_description
1 polymer ?
#
loop_
_entity_poly.entity_id
_entity_poly.type
_entity_poly.pdbx_seq_one_letter_code
_entity_poly.pdbx_strand_id
1 'polypeptide(L)'
;MSAKPVARGEAIELNLETMTVDQGLQLIEEERVQPLLKYLKTGVFENKTNMTFMKAYSVVVQFGDQQQHSSKLYAYYKKVISDFCSESVDRMGRLSGEDLLKSLAELWEKNTILVFWMQRVFQYLDRFFTKNNNEFPDLFSAALRAFTDTVYELVKDKCIAAMIDVIDRERNGHDVDQ
;
A
#
# COMPACT_ATOMS: atom_id res chain seq x y z
N MET A 1 -30.32 8.15 12.92
CA MET A 1 -29.56 7.70 14.11
C MET A 1 -28.31 8.56 14.20
N SER A 2 -28.22 9.40 15.22
CA SER A 2 -27.19 10.44 15.37
C SER A 2 -25.89 9.81 15.88
N ALA A 3 -24.82 9.86 15.08
CA ALA A 3 -23.49 9.44 15.50
C ALA A 3 -22.95 10.47 16.50
N LYS A 4 -22.87 10.09 17.78
CA LYS A 4 -22.23 10.92 18.80
C LYS A 4 -20.74 11.09 18.45
N PRO A 5 -20.18 12.31 18.53
CA PRO A 5 -18.75 12.51 18.34
C PRO A 5 -18.00 11.89 19.53
N VAL A 6 -17.03 11.01 19.24
CA VAL A 6 -16.11 10.44 20.23
C VAL A 6 -15.23 11.57 20.77
N ALA A 7 -15.19 11.72 22.10
CA ALA A 7 -14.49 12.81 22.78
C ALA A 7 -12.97 12.71 22.58
N ARG A 8 -12.32 13.85 22.32
CA ARG A 8 -10.85 13.97 22.33
C ARG A 8 -10.34 13.67 23.74
N GLY A 9 -9.72 12.51 23.93
CA GLY A 9 -8.99 12.19 25.16
C GLY A 9 -9.37 10.90 25.87
N GLU A 10 -10.27 10.06 25.32
CA GLU A 10 -10.38 8.69 25.81
C GLU A 10 -9.04 7.97 25.59
N ALA A 11 -8.47 7.44 26.68
CA ALA A 11 -7.30 6.59 26.62
C ALA A 11 -7.60 5.49 25.60
N ILE A 12 -6.66 5.28 24.67
CA ILE A 12 -6.76 4.12 23.79
C ILE A 12 -6.62 2.90 24.70
N GLU A 13 -7.74 2.28 25.09
CA GLU A 13 -7.77 1.00 25.79
C GLU A 13 -7.31 -0.10 24.83
N LEU A 14 -6.02 -0.11 24.53
CA LEU A 14 -5.34 -1.18 23.85
C LEU A 14 -4.49 -1.88 24.90
N ASN A 15 -4.83 -3.14 25.21
CA ASN A 15 -4.03 -3.97 26.08
C ASN A 15 -2.79 -4.48 25.31
N LEU A 16 -1.89 -3.56 24.96
CA LEU A 16 -0.67 -3.82 24.19
C LEU A 16 0.28 -4.77 24.93
N GLU A 17 0.24 -4.77 26.26
CA GLU A 17 1.16 -5.55 27.11
C GLU A 17 0.91 -7.05 27.02
N THR A 18 -0.35 -7.48 26.85
CA THR A 18 -0.71 -8.91 26.75
C THR A 18 -0.91 -9.39 25.32
N MET A 19 -0.85 -8.48 24.35
CA MET A 19 -1.14 -8.79 22.94
C MET A 19 0.05 -9.43 22.24
N THR A 20 -0.21 -10.38 21.34
CA THR A 20 0.82 -10.96 20.47
C THR A 20 1.02 -10.13 19.20
N VAL A 21 2.18 -10.29 18.53
CA VAL A 21 2.43 -9.61 17.25
C VAL A 21 1.40 -9.96 16.18
N ASP A 22 0.90 -11.19 16.19
CA ASP A 22 -0.07 -11.66 15.20
C ASP A 22 -1.46 -11.04 15.45
N GLN A 23 -1.86 -10.87 16.72
CA GLN A 23 -3.05 -10.10 17.09
C GLN A 23 -2.89 -8.60 16.73
N GLY A 24 -1.70 -8.05 16.92
CA GLY A 24 -1.38 -6.69 16.51
C GLY A 24 -1.52 -6.49 15.00
N LEU A 25 -0.99 -7.42 14.21
CA LEU A 25 -1.14 -7.42 12.75
C LEU A 25 -2.60 -7.54 12.32
N GLN A 26 -3.39 -8.40 12.97
CA GLN A 26 -4.82 -8.50 12.72
C GLN A 26 -5.55 -7.18 13.01
N LEU A 27 -5.19 -6.49 14.09
CA LEU A 27 -5.75 -5.18 14.40
C LEU A 27 -5.39 -4.14 13.34
N ILE A 28 -4.14 -4.11 12.87
CA ILE A 28 -3.70 -3.23 11.78
C ILE A 28 -4.50 -3.54 10.49
N GLU A 29 -4.68 -4.83 10.19
CA GLU A 29 -5.44 -5.32 9.04
C GLU A 29 -6.86 -4.77 9.05
N GLU A 30 -7.60 -5.01 10.15
CA GLU A 30 -9.01 -4.67 10.28
C GLU A 30 -9.27 -3.16 10.38
N GLU A 31 -8.46 -2.45 11.18
CA GLU A 31 -8.70 -1.04 11.50
C GLU A 31 -8.12 -0.07 10.46
N ARG A 32 -7.13 -0.50 9.66
CA ARG A 32 -6.44 0.39 8.70
C ARG A 32 -6.27 -0.17 7.31
N VAL A 33 -5.79 -1.40 7.14
CA VAL A 33 -5.46 -1.92 5.81
C VAL A 33 -6.73 -2.21 5.00
N GLN A 34 -7.68 -2.97 5.54
CA GLN A 34 -8.92 -3.29 4.84
C GLN A 34 -9.75 -2.06 4.47
N PRO A 35 -9.98 -1.06 5.36
CA PRO A 35 -10.63 0.19 4.99
C PRO A 35 -9.91 0.96 3.87
N LEU A 36 -8.58 0.98 3.91
CA LEU A 36 -7.76 1.62 2.88
C LEU A 36 -7.88 0.88 1.53
N LEU A 37 -7.78 -0.44 1.53
CA LEU A 37 -7.95 -1.26 0.32
C LEU A 37 -9.36 -1.11 -0.26
N LYS A 38 -10.40 -1.08 0.59
CA LYS A 38 -11.79 -0.81 0.18
C LYS A 38 -11.90 0.57 -0.47
N TYR A 39 -11.26 1.59 0.08
CA TYR A 39 -11.24 2.92 -0.53
C TYR A 39 -10.59 2.93 -1.91
N LEU A 40 -9.44 2.29 -2.06
CA LEU A 40 -8.74 2.24 -3.36
C LEU A 40 -9.57 1.52 -4.44
N LYS A 41 -10.45 0.60 -4.04
CA LYS A 41 -11.36 -0.12 -4.94
C LYS A 41 -12.66 0.63 -5.23
N THR A 42 -13.22 1.35 -4.25
CA THR A 42 -14.60 1.88 -4.32
C THR A 42 -14.68 3.40 -4.34
N GLY A 43 -13.59 4.10 -4.05
CA GLY A 43 -13.58 5.55 -3.81
C GLY A 43 -14.21 5.97 -2.47
N VAL A 44 -14.79 5.03 -1.71
CA VAL A 44 -15.43 5.32 -0.42
C VAL A 44 -14.46 5.03 0.73
N PHE A 45 -14.01 6.08 1.42
CA PHE A 45 -13.12 5.94 2.58
C PHE A 45 -13.88 6.02 3.89
N GLU A 46 -14.16 4.86 4.48
CA GLU A 46 -14.74 4.67 5.81
C GLU A 46 -13.65 4.73 6.90
N ASN A 47 -14.03 5.02 8.15
CA ASN A 47 -13.14 4.98 9.33
C ASN A 47 -11.88 5.88 9.29
N LYS A 48 -12.04 7.13 8.84
CA LYS A 48 -10.97 8.17 8.81
C LYS A 48 -10.53 8.70 10.18
N THR A 49 -10.76 7.98 11.27
CA THR A 49 -10.46 8.54 12.60
C THR A 49 -8.96 8.53 12.84
N ASN A 50 -8.44 9.61 13.42
CA ASN A 50 -7.06 9.63 13.91
C ASN A 50 -6.82 8.53 14.96
N MET A 51 -7.88 8.06 15.61
CA MET A 51 -7.81 6.99 16.60
C MET A 51 -7.34 5.67 15.97
N THR A 52 -7.92 5.22 14.86
CA THR A 52 -7.49 3.96 14.22
C THR A 52 -6.04 4.06 13.71
N PHE A 53 -5.59 5.24 13.28
CA PHE A 53 -4.19 5.49 12.96
C PHE A 53 -3.29 5.28 14.18
N MET A 54 -3.63 5.95 15.29
CA MET A 54 -2.84 5.89 16.52
C MET A 54 -2.80 4.47 17.07
N LYS A 55 -3.90 3.71 16.99
CA LYS A 55 -3.93 2.29 17.35
C LYS A 55 -2.90 1.49 16.55
N ALA A 56 -3.01 1.52 15.22
CA ALA A 56 -2.11 0.78 14.33
C ALA A 56 -0.64 1.20 14.50
N TYR A 57 -0.37 2.51 14.58
CA TYR A 57 0.97 3.02 14.82
C TYR A 57 1.53 2.53 16.17
N SER A 58 0.73 2.55 17.24
CA SER A 58 1.15 2.08 18.57
C SER A 58 1.50 0.60 18.57
N VAL A 59 0.78 -0.22 17.80
CA VAL A 59 1.13 -1.65 17.60
C VAL A 59 2.52 -1.79 16.96
N VAL A 60 2.80 -1.04 15.90
CA VAL A 60 4.12 -1.09 15.24
C VAL A 60 5.23 -0.65 16.19
N VAL A 61 4.99 0.39 17.00
CA VAL A 61 5.96 0.83 18.02
C VAL A 61 6.19 -0.25 19.07
N GLN A 62 5.13 -0.86 19.61
CA GLN A 62 5.21 -1.87 20.67
C GLN A 62 6.04 -3.10 20.25
N PHE A 63 5.88 -3.55 19.01
CA PHE A 63 6.56 -4.75 18.53
C PHE A 63 7.82 -4.47 17.70
N GLY A 64 8.08 -3.20 17.36
CA GLY A 64 9.14 -2.80 16.44
C GLY A 64 10.57 -2.92 17.00
N ASP A 65 10.72 -3.13 18.31
CA ASP A 65 12.03 -3.26 18.98
C ASP A 65 12.62 -4.67 18.90
N GLN A 66 11.79 -5.70 18.74
CA GLN A 66 12.25 -7.08 18.69
C GLN A 66 12.45 -7.53 17.25
N GLN A 67 13.68 -7.89 16.87
CA GLN A 67 14.05 -8.20 15.48
C GLN A 67 13.11 -9.21 14.79
N GLN A 68 12.69 -10.27 15.51
CA GLN A 68 11.74 -11.26 14.98
C GLN A 68 10.38 -10.64 14.64
N HIS A 69 9.88 -9.73 15.48
CA HIS A 69 8.62 -9.03 15.26
C HIS A 69 8.74 -7.97 14.18
N SER A 70 9.82 -7.17 14.17
CA SER A 70 10.07 -6.16 13.14
C SER A 70 10.16 -6.79 11.75
N SER A 71 10.79 -7.97 11.63
CA SER A 71 10.81 -8.75 10.40
C SER A 71 9.41 -9.21 9.96
N LYS A 72 8.57 -9.69 10.89
CA LYS A 72 7.16 -10.03 10.60
C LYS A 72 6.36 -8.80 10.14
N LEU A 73 6.48 -7.67 10.82
CA LEU A 73 5.79 -6.41 10.46
C LEU A 73 6.21 -5.94 9.05
N TYR A 74 7.51 -6.01 8.75
CA TYR A 74 8.06 -5.65 7.45
C TYR A 74 7.59 -6.60 6.34
N ALA A 75 7.59 -7.91 6.59
CA ALA A 75 7.08 -8.91 5.65
C ALA A 75 5.59 -8.70 5.35
N TYR A 76 4.79 -8.40 6.38
CA TYR A 76 3.38 -8.06 6.23
C TYR A 76 3.18 -6.79 5.39
N TYR A 77 3.93 -5.72 5.66
CA TYR A 77 3.90 -4.49 4.86
C TYR A 77 4.11 -4.78 3.36
N LYS A 78 5.15 -5.55 3.03
CA LYS A 78 5.44 -5.94 1.64
C LYS A 78 4.30 -6.78 1.05
N LYS A 79 3.79 -7.75 1.81
CA LYS A 79 2.71 -8.64 1.37
C LYS A 79 1.46 -7.86 0.98
N VAL A 80 1.02 -6.89 1.79
CA VAL A 80 -0.17 -6.07 1.50
C VAL A 80 -0.03 -5.35 0.15
N ILE A 81 1.12 -4.75 -0.12
CA ILE A 81 1.39 -4.03 -1.37
C ILE A 81 1.45 -5.00 -2.56
N SER A 82 2.18 -6.11 -2.42
CA SER A 82 2.27 -7.14 -3.46
C SER A 82 0.92 -7.78 -3.79
N ASP A 83 0.10 -8.09 -2.79
CA ASP A 83 -1.23 -8.68 -3.00
C ASP A 83 -2.17 -7.70 -3.72
N PHE A 84 -2.15 -6.42 -3.30
CA PHE A 84 -2.93 -5.37 -3.97
C PHE A 84 -2.54 -5.21 -5.45
N CYS A 85 -1.24 -5.25 -5.73
CA CYS A 85 -0.71 -5.17 -7.09
C CYS A 85 -1.09 -6.40 -7.92
N SER A 86 -0.89 -7.61 -7.37
CA SER A 86 -1.17 -8.88 -8.05
C SER A 86 -2.62 -8.98 -8.52
N GLU A 87 -3.58 -8.64 -7.64
CA GLU A 87 -5.01 -8.66 -7.98
C GLU A 87 -5.34 -7.74 -9.18
N SER A 88 -4.62 -6.64 -9.31
CA SER A 88 -4.84 -5.67 -10.39
C SER A 88 -4.17 -6.10 -11.70
N VAL A 89 -2.99 -6.71 -11.63
CA VAL A 89 -2.28 -7.25 -12.80
C VAL A 89 -3.06 -8.36 -13.48
N ASP A 90 -3.71 -9.24 -12.73
CA ASP A 90 -4.55 -10.30 -13.30
C ASP A 90 -5.66 -9.75 -14.21
N ARG A 91 -6.23 -8.60 -13.84
CA ARG A 91 -7.22 -7.87 -14.66
C ARG A 91 -6.57 -7.23 -15.87
N MET A 92 -5.39 -6.63 -15.70
CA MET A 92 -4.63 -5.96 -16.77
C MET A 92 -4.04 -6.90 -17.81
N GLY A 93 -3.78 -8.17 -17.47
CA GLY A 93 -3.15 -9.13 -18.38
C GLY A 93 -3.90 -9.33 -19.70
N ARG A 94 -5.20 -9.01 -19.71
CA ARG A 94 -6.11 -9.08 -20.87
C ARG A 94 -6.18 -7.79 -21.69
N LEU A 95 -5.59 -6.70 -21.22
CA LEU A 95 -5.59 -5.40 -21.87
C LEU A 95 -4.39 -5.24 -22.82
N SER A 96 -4.51 -4.34 -23.77
CA SER A 96 -3.47 -3.97 -24.74
C SER A 96 -3.62 -2.51 -25.17
N GLY A 97 -2.57 -1.93 -25.77
CA GLY A 97 -2.65 -0.56 -26.30
C GLY A 97 -2.90 0.47 -25.20
N GLU A 98 -3.67 1.50 -25.51
CA GLU A 98 -4.00 2.60 -24.58
C GLU A 98 -4.72 2.13 -23.31
N ASP A 99 -5.62 1.14 -23.41
CA ASP A 99 -6.36 0.65 -22.24
C ASP A 99 -5.40 0.05 -21.19
N LEU A 100 -4.33 -0.61 -21.64
CA LEU A 100 -3.29 -1.11 -20.75
C LEU A 100 -2.53 0.05 -20.09
N LEU A 101 -2.20 1.10 -20.84
CA LEU A 101 -1.50 2.28 -20.31
C LEU A 101 -2.35 3.03 -19.27
N LYS A 102 -3.63 3.25 -19.57
CA LYS A 102 -4.60 3.87 -18.65
C LYS A 102 -4.74 3.05 -17.37
N SER A 103 -4.91 1.73 -17.50
CA SER A 103 -5.04 0.86 -16.32
C SER A 103 -3.75 0.82 -15.48
N LEU A 104 -2.57 0.86 -16.12
CA LEU A 104 -1.29 0.94 -15.40
C LEU A 104 -1.15 2.27 -14.64
N ALA A 105 -1.51 3.39 -15.27
CA ALA A 105 -1.47 4.71 -14.64
C ALA A 105 -2.41 4.79 -13.41
N GLU A 106 -3.64 4.30 -13.54
CA GLU A 106 -4.59 4.21 -12.42
C GLU A 106 -4.07 3.32 -11.28
N LEU A 107 -3.46 2.17 -11.61
CA LEU A 107 -2.88 1.28 -10.60
C LEU A 107 -1.71 1.96 -9.89
N TRP A 108 -0.85 2.67 -10.62
CA TRP A 108 0.27 3.41 -10.04
C TRP A 108 -0.20 4.49 -9.06
N GLU A 109 -1.24 5.25 -9.42
CA GLU A 109 -1.82 6.27 -8.55
C GLU A 109 -2.37 5.64 -7.26
N LYS A 110 -3.20 4.59 -7.39
CA LYS A 110 -3.76 3.87 -6.24
C LYS A 110 -2.68 3.25 -5.36
N ASN A 111 -1.65 2.66 -5.96
CA ASN A 111 -0.51 2.09 -5.23
C ASN A 111 0.27 3.19 -4.49
N THR A 112 0.46 4.36 -5.10
CA THR A 112 1.14 5.50 -4.45
C THR A 112 0.37 5.93 -3.19
N ILE A 113 -0.96 5.98 -3.25
CA ILE A 113 -1.81 6.27 -2.09
C ILE A 113 -1.67 5.16 -1.02
N LEU A 114 -1.71 3.89 -1.41
CA LEU A 114 -1.51 2.75 -0.50
C LEU A 114 -0.18 2.87 0.24
N VAL A 115 0.91 3.05 -0.51
CA VAL A 115 2.28 3.16 0.01
C VAL A 115 2.40 4.33 0.97
N PHE A 116 1.87 5.50 0.61
CA PHE A 116 1.91 6.68 1.48
C PHE A 116 1.27 6.41 2.84
N TRP A 117 0.07 5.85 2.89
CA TRP A 117 -0.62 5.58 4.15
C TRP A 117 0.02 4.46 4.96
N MET A 118 0.46 3.39 4.27
CA MET A 118 1.13 2.27 4.92
C MET A 118 2.48 2.71 5.51
N GLN A 119 3.27 3.50 4.79
CA GLN A 119 4.54 4.02 5.33
C GLN A 119 4.32 4.83 6.61
N ARG A 120 3.26 5.63 6.71
CA ARG A 120 2.96 6.37 7.94
C ARG A 120 2.64 5.47 9.13
N VAL A 121 1.98 4.34 8.91
CA VAL A 121 1.70 3.36 9.97
C VAL A 121 2.98 2.64 10.39
N PHE A 122 3.80 2.26 9.41
CA PHE A 122 4.98 1.42 9.62
C PHE A 122 6.29 2.22 9.81
N GLN A 123 6.28 3.55 9.79
CA GLN A 123 7.47 4.43 9.78
C GLN A 123 8.48 4.16 10.90
N TYR A 124 8.03 3.56 12.01
CA TYR A 124 8.90 3.18 13.12
C TYR A 124 9.96 2.16 12.67
N LEU A 125 9.61 1.25 11.73
CA LEU A 125 10.54 0.30 11.15
C LEU A 125 11.69 0.98 10.41
N ASP A 126 11.42 2.08 9.70
CA ASP A 126 12.48 2.82 9.01
C ASP A 126 13.47 3.47 9.97
N ARG A 127 12.99 3.85 11.15
CA ARG A 127 13.82 4.52 12.14
C ARG A 127 14.75 3.57 12.89
N PHE A 128 14.31 2.33 13.14
CA PHE A 128 15.00 1.41 14.06
C PHE A 128 15.34 0.05 13.50
N PHE A 129 14.62 -0.44 12.49
CA PHE A 129 14.83 -1.76 11.89
C PHE A 129 15.63 -1.68 10.58
N THR A 130 15.16 -0.95 9.57
CA THR A 130 15.80 -0.92 8.23
C THR A 130 17.14 -0.17 8.27
N LYS A 131 17.22 0.94 9.02
CA LYS A 131 18.45 1.73 9.18
C LYS A 131 19.64 0.91 9.72
N ASN A 132 19.38 -0.10 10.52
CA ASN A 132 20.41 -0.92 11.16
C ASN A 132 20.68 -2.23 10.41
N ASN A 133 20.05 -2.45 9.24
CA ASN A 133 20.15 -3.71 8.53
C ASN A 133 20.20 -3.55 7.01
N ASN A 134 21.38 -3.81 6.42
CA ASN A 134 21.59 -3.73 4.98
C ASN A 134 20.76 -4.73 4.15
N GLU A 135 20.20 -5.78 4.78
CA GLU A 135 19.34 -6.76 4.11
C GLU A 135 17.92 -6.23 3.87
N PHE A 136 17.48 -5.24 4.65
CA PHE A 136 16.12 -4.71 4.58
C PHE A 136 16.15 -3.26 4.07
N PRO A 137 15.82 -3.03 2.79
CA PRO A 137 15.61 -1.68 2.27
C PRO A 137 14.58 -0.92 3.10
N ASP A 138 14.66 0.41 3.07
CA ASP A 138 13.62 1.26 3.64
C ASP A 138 12.24 0.96 3.04
N LEU A 139 11.17 1.36 3.74
CA LEU A 139 9.81 1.01 3.34
C LEU A 139 9.46 1.52 1.93
N PHE A 140 9.96 2.69 1.52
CA PHE A 140 9.70 3.22 0.17
C PHE A 140 10.36 2.33 -0.88
N SER A 141 11.65 2.04 -0.71
CA SER A 141 12.41 1.16 -1.58
C SER A 141 11.81 -0.24 -1.66
N ALA A 142 11.33 -0.77 -0.52
CA ALA A 142 10.66 -2.07 -0.45
C ALA A 142 9.34 -2.08 -1.24
N ALA A 143 8.54 -1.02 -1.12
CA ALA A 143 7.28 -0.86 -1.85
C ALA A 143 7.50 -0.68 -3.35
N LEU A 144 8.49 0.13 -3.74
CA LEU A 144 8.85 0.33 -5.13
C LEU A 144 9.28 -0.99 -5.76
N ARG A 145 10.14 -1.75 -5.07
CA ARG A 145 10.54 -3.09 -5.52
C ARG A 145 9.37 -4.06 -5.62
N ALA A 146 8.46 -4.05 -4.65
CA ALA A 146 7.25 -4.86 -4.71
C ALA A 146 6.40 -4.53 -5.94
N PHE A 147 6.23 -3.25 -6.28
CA PHE A 147 5.53 -2.83 -7.50
C PHE A 147 6.29 -3.24 -8.76
N THR A 148 7.61 -3.06 -8.80
CA THR A 148 8.44 -3.45 -9.94
C THR A 148 8.32 -4.96 -10.23
N ASP A 149 8.54 -5.78 -9.21
CA ASP A 149 8.56 -7.24 -9.33
C ASP A 149 7.17 -7.81 -9.64
N THR A 150 6.10 -7.17 -9.13
CA THR A 150 4.73 -7.69 -9.26
C THR A 150 3.98 -7.14 -10.48
N VAL A 151 4.29 -5.92 -10.91
CA VAL A 151 3.55 -5.21 -11.98
C VAL A 151 4.46 -4.93 -13.16
N TYR A 152 5.46 -4.07 -12.97
CA TYR A 152 6.21 -3.48 -14.06
C TYR A 152 6.88 -4.53 -14.93
N GLU A 153 7.58 -5.49 -14.33
CA GLU A 153 8.29 -6.54 -15.07
C GLU A 153 7.36 -7.41 -15.93
N LEU A 154 6.09 -7.55 -15.55
CA LEU A 154 5.12 -8.36 -16.27
C LEU A 154 4.45 -7.62 -17.45
N VAL A 155 4.36 -6.29 -17.37
CA VAL A 155 3.65 -5.48 -18.38
C VAL A 155 4.57 -4.61 -19.23
N LYS A 156 5.84 -4.43 -18.86
CA LYS A 156 6.78 -3.49 -19.49
C LYS A 156 6.84 -3.60 -21.02
N ASP A 157 6.94 -4.81 -21.58
CA ASP A 157 7.12 -5.00 -23.01
C ASP A 157 5.85 -4.59 -23.79
N LYS A 158 4.68 -4.95 -23.24
CA LYS A 158 3.38 -4.54 -23.80
C LYS A 158 3.17 -3.04 -23.68
N CYS A 159 3.58 -2.44 -22.56
CA CYS A 159 3.50 -1.00 -22.37
C CYS A 159 4.42 -0.24 -23.34
N ILE A 160 5.64 -0.72 -23.57
CA ILE A 160 6.56 -0.12 -24.55
C ILE A 160 5.95 -0.17 -25.95
N ALA A 161 5.42 -1.33 -26.36
CA ALA A 161 4.75 -1.46 -27.66
C ALA A 161 3.54 -0.52 -27.79
N ALA A 162 2.71 -0.43 -26.75
CA ALA A 162 1.56 0.46 -26.71
C ALA A 162 1.96 1.95 -26.79
N MET A 163 3.02 2.37 -26.09
CA MET A 163 3.51 3.74 -26.12
C MET A 163 4.06 4.11 -27.51
N ILE A 164 4.79 3.21 -28.17
CA ILE A 164 5.29 3.43 -29.53
C ILE A 164 4.12 3.61 -30.50
N ASP A 165 3.09 2.77 -30.39
CA ASP A 165 1.88 2.88 -31.22
C ASP A 165 1.15 4.22 -31.03
N VAL A 166 1.03 4.70 -29.78
CA VAL A 166 0.45 6.03 -29.49
C VAL A 166 1.26 7.13 -30.16
N ILE A 167 2.58 7.11 -30.03
CA ILE A 167 3.48 8.11 -30.64
C ILE A 167 3.37 8.09 -32.16
N ASP A 168 3.32 6.90 -32.78
CA ASP A 168 3.22 6.80 -34.24
C ASP A 168 1.84 7.24 -34.73
N ARG A 169 0.77 7.00 -33.97
CA ARG A 169 -0.56 7.56 -34.28
C ARG A 169 -0.58 9.08 -34.18
N GLU A 170 0.01 9.66 -33.14
CA GLU A 170 0.14 11.12 -33.00
C GLU A 170 0.92 11.72 -34.20
N ARG A 171 2.04 11.10 -34.58
CA ARG A 171 2.85 11.52 -35.75
C ARG A 171 2.09 11.47 -37.07
N ASN A 172 1.15 10.54 -37.20
CA ASN A 172 0.30 10.39 -38.38
C ASN A 172 -0.94 11.30 -38.34
N GLY A 173 -1.05 12.20 -37.35
CA GLY A 173 -2.10 13.20 -37.26
C GLY A 173 -3.40 12.70 -36.62
N HIS A 174 -3.35 11.57 -35.89
CA HIS A 174 -4.47 11.12 -35.08
C HIS A 174 -4.50 11.83 -33.73
N ASP A 175 -5.70 12.13 -33.24
CA ASP A 175 -5.90 12.67 -31.89
C ASP A 175 -5.63 11.57 -30.86
N VAL A 176 -4.79 11.87 -29.87
CA VAL A 176 -4.41 10.96 -28.79
C VAL A 176 -4.55 11.67 -27.45
N ASP A 177 -4.84 10.91 -26.40
CA ASP A 177 -4.93 11.41 -25.02
C ASP A 177 -3.53 11.89 -24.56
N GLN A 178 -3.37 13.20 -24.30
CA GLN A 178 -2.09 13.85 -23.94
C GLN A 178 -1.87 13.96 -22.43
#